data_AF-A0A416VW24-F1
#
_entry.id   AF-A0A416VW24-F1
#
_cell.length_a   1.000
_cell.length_b   1.000
_cell.length_c   1.000
_cell.angle_alpha   90.00
_cell.angle_beta   90.00
_cell.angle_gamma   90.00
#
_symmetry.space_group_name_H-M   'P 1'
#
loop_
_entity.id
_entity.type
_entity.pdbx_description
1 polymer ?
#
loop_
_entity_poly.entity_id
_entity_poly.type
_entity_poly.pdbx_seq_one_letter_code
_entity_poly.pdbx_strand_id
1 'polypeptide(L)'
;MKRVIYLILFALVVISFNSCTTDETTADTSLLIGKWVSGTEHYKYISGGTGYTWDTADDVKEEEAQKFTWSLEGMELTLIHEQEMQKVKTTRAIPKVYTIITLTAEKLEYKDDFGKKFSFTKE
;
A
#
# COMPACT_ATOMS: atom_id res chain seq x y z
N MET A 1 -18.90 -26.37 -57.35
CA MET A 1 -17.79 -26.23 -56.37
C MET A 1 -17.69 -24.76 -55.94
N LYS A 2 -18.62 -24.27 -55.10
CA LYS A 2 -18.71 -22.86 -54.66
C LYS A 2 -18.54 -22.67 -53.15
N ARG A 3 -18.24 -23.76 -52.43
CA ARG A 3 -18.21 -23.80 -50.96
C ARG A 3 -16.80 -23.76 -50.35
N VAL A 4 -15.74 -23.74 -51.18
CA VAL A 4 -14.35 -23.80 -50.69
C VAL A 4 -13.65 -22.43 -50.73
N ILE A 5 -14.24 -21.42 -51.37
CA ILE A 5 -13.64 -20.07 -51.51
C ILE A 5 -13.95 -19.17 -50.29
N TYR A 6 -14.88 -19.56 -49.42
CA TYR A 6 -15.24 -18.80 -48.21
C TYR A 6 -14.39 -19.13 -46.97
N LEU A 7 -13.35 -19.95 -47.09
CA LEU A 7 -12.49 -20.33 -45.95
C LEU A 7 -11.17 -19.55 -45.87
N ILE A 8 -10.88 -18.67 -46.82
CA ILE A 8 -9.60 -17.92 -46.88
C ILE A 8 -9.79 -16.44 -46.52
N LEU A 9 -11.03 -15.96 -46.42
CA LEU A 9 -11.34 -14.54 -46.22
C LEU A 9 -11.92 -14.23 -44.83
N PHE A 10 -11.33 -14.78 -43.77
CA PHE A 10 -11.45 -14.19 -42.43
C PHE A 10 -10.22 -14.52 -41.57
N ALA A 11 -9.05 -14.58 -42.21
CA ALA A 11 -7.74 -14.70 -41.60
C ALA A 11 -7.21 -13.34 -41.07
N LEU A 12 -8.11 -12.44 -40.67
CA LEU A 12 -7.80 -11.12 -40.12
C LEU A 12 -8.73 -10.83 -38.94
N VAL A 13 -8.86 -11.80 -38.03
CA VAL A 13 -9.29 -11.45 -36.66
C VAL A 13 -8.07 -10.81 -36.01
N VAL A 14 -8.08 -9.49 -36.14
CA VAL A 14 -7.28 -8.50 -35.43
C VAL A 14 -6.87 -9.06 -34.07
N ILE A 15 -5.59 -9.42 -33.95
CA ILE A 15 -4.96 -9.59 -32.66
C ILE A 15 -4.85 -8.17 -32.10
N SER A 16 -5.93 -7.70 -31.49
CA SER A 16 -5.91 -6.53 -30.65
C SER A 16 -5.12 -6.90 -29.41
N PHE A 17 -3.79 -6.82 -29.52
CA PHE A 17 -2.98 -6.52 -28.35
C PHE A 17 -3.44 -5.14 -27.88
N ASN A 18 -4.49 -5.12 -27.04
CA ASN A 18 -4.59 -4.08 -26.04
C ASN A 18 -3.39 -4.30 -25.13
N SER A 19 -2.22 -3.84 -25.56
CA SER A 19 -1.22 -3.39 -24.61
C SER A 19 -1.87 -2.18 -23.95
N CYS A 20 -2.72 -2.46 -22.96
CA CYS A 20 -2.95 -1.53 -21.90
C CYS A 20 -1.54 -1.36 -21.31
N THR A 21 -0.81 -0.35 -21.78
CA THR A 21 0.13 0.32 -20.90
C THR A 21 -0.74 0.84 -19.78
N THR A 22 -0.98 -0.03 -18.78
CA THR A 22 -1.24 0.45 -17.43
C THR A 22 0.01 1.26 -17.13
N ASP A 23 -0.09 2.57 -17.31
CA ASP A 23 0.76 3.49 -16.57
C ASP A 23 0.62 3.03 -15.13
N GLU A 24 1.60 2.25 -14.66
CA GLU A 24 1.70 1.77 -13.30
C GLU A 24 1.58 3.03 -12.45
N THR A 25 0.41 3.25 -11.85
CA THR A 25 0.18 4.47 -11.08
C THR A 25 1.03 4.29 -9.84
N THR A 26 2.24 4.84 -9.85
CA THR A 26 3.19 4.70 -8.76
C THR A 26 2.98 5.84 -7.79
N ALA A 27 2.77 5.51 -6.52
CA ALA A 27 2.75 6.50 -5.47
C ALA A 27 4.18 7.01 -5.24
N ASP A 28 4.34 8.33 -5.12
CA ASP A 28 5.63 8.92 -4.77
C ASP A 28 5.92 8.64 -3.29
N THR A 29 6.83 7.70 -3.05
CA THR A 29 7.26 7.27 -1.72
C THR A 29 7.77 8.41 -0.84
N SER A 30 8.28 9.49 -1.44
CA SER A 30 8.75 10.66 -0.68
C SER A 30 7.60 11.39 0.03
N LEU A 31 6.38 11.37 -0.53
CA LEU A 31 5.20 11.98 0.07
C LEU A 31 4.75 11.25 1.33
N LEU A 32 5.01 9.94 1.43
CA LEU A 32 4.66 9.13 2.60
C LEU A 32 5.51 9.50 3.82
N ILE A 33 6.76 9.91 3.63
CA ILE A 33 7.70 10.24 4.72
C ILE A 33 7.17 11.43 5.53
N GLY A 34 7.14 11.30 6.86
CA GLY A 34 6.63 12.31 7.78
C GLY A 34 5.64 11.74 8.79
N LYS A 35 5.03 12.64 9.57
CA LYS A 35 4.01 12.29 10.57
C LYS A 35 2.61 12.38 9.98
N TRP A 36 1.76 11.45 10.39
CA TRP A 36 0.39 11.27 9.92
C TRP A 36 -0.51 10.96 11.11
N VAL A 37 -1.68 11.59 11.14
CA VAL A 37 -2.60 11.52 12.28
C VAL A 37 -4.00 11.17 11.81
N SER A 38 -4.64 10.25 12.53
CA SER A 38 -6.05 9.89 12.38
C SER A 38 -6.69 9.81 13.77
N GLY A 39 -7.30 10.92 14.20
CA GLY A 39 -7.83 11.00 15.56
C GLY A 39 -6.70 10.98 16.58
N THR A 40 -6.63 9.92 17.39
CA THR A 40 -5.58 9.70 18.40
C THR A 40 -4.45 8.80 17.93
N GLU A 41 -4.61 8.14 16.78
CA GLU A 41 -3.62 7.24 16.18
C GLU A 41 -2.63 8.05 15.34
N HIS A 42 -1.33 7.84 15.61
CA HIS A 42 -0.24 8.49 14.92
C HIS A 42 0.68 7.48 14.25
N TYR A 43 1.17 7.86 13.08
CA TYR A 43 2.19 7.15 12.32
C TYR A 43 3.30 8.11 11.91
N LYS A 44 4.54 7.67 11.99
CA LYS A 44 5.71 8.40 11.47
C LYS A 44 6.49 7.50 10.52
N TYR A 45 6.48 7.82 9.24
CA TYR A 45 7.27 7.13 8.22
C TYR A 45 8.60 7.83 8.04
N ILE A 46 9.69 7.08 8.14
CA ILE A 46 11.06 7.57 8.01
C ILE A 46 11.68 7.00 6.74
N SER A 47 12.50 7.81 6.08
CA SER A 47 13.30 7.38 4.93
C SER A 47 14.07 6.09 5.24
N GLY A 48 14.10 5.17 4.26
CA GLY A 48 14.73 3.85 4.43
C GLY A 48 13.80 2.76 4.95
N GLY A 49 12.47 2.98 4.97
CA GLY A 49 11.51 1.91 5.23
C GLY A 49 11.31 1.56 6.70
N THR A 50 11.57 2.51 7.61
CA THR A 50 11.30 2.35 9.05
C THR A 50 10.26 3.36 9.51
N GLY A 51 9.57 3.05 10.60
CA GLY A 51 8.57 3.95 11.15
C GLY A 51 8.17 3.61 12.58
N TYR A 52 7.33 4.48 13.12
CA TYR A 52 6.84 4.43 14.49
C TYR A 52 5.34 4.68 14.53
N THR A 53 4.62 3.98 15.39
CA THR A 53 3.19 4.21 15.62
C THR A 53 2.89 4.25 17.11
N TRP A 54 2.00 5.15 17.50
CA TRP A 54 1.52 5.30 18.86
C TRP A 54 0.07 5.77 18.85
N ASP A 55 -0.65 5.50 19.93
CA ASP A 55 -2.01 5.99 20.15
C ASP A 55 -2.04 6.82 21.42
N THR A 56 -2.41 8.09 21.29
CA THR A 56 -2.52 9.00 22.44
C THR A 56 -3.71 8.67 23.33
N ALA A 57 -4.69 7.90 22.86
CA ALA A 57 -5.77 7.37 23.69
C ALA A 57 -5.28 6.35 24.73
N ASP A 58 -4.14 5.69 24.45
CA ASP A 58 -3.50 4.72 25.33
C ASP A 58 -2.42 5.36 26.23
N ASP A 59 -2.33 6.69 26.28
CA ASP A 59 -1.28 7.46 26.98
C ASP A 59 0.15 7.13 26.50
N VAL A 60 0.28 6.62 25.26
CA VAL A 60 1.56 6.30 24.63
C VAL A 60 2.09 7.52 23.89
N LYS A 61 3.33 7.93 24.19
CA LYS A 61 4.01 9.05 23.53
C LYS A 61 4.87 8.59 22.37
N GLU A 62 5.32 9.54 21.52
CA GLU A 62 6.20 9.23 20.39
C GLU A 62 7.50 8.52 20.83
N GLU A 63 8.02 8.83 22.03
CA GLU A 63 9.21 8.19 22.58
C GLU A 63 9.01 6.72 22.96
N GLU A 64 7.75 6.33 23.20
CA GLU A 64 7.31 4.97 23.57
C GLU A 64 6.69 4.23 22.37
N ALA A 65 6.72 4.86 21.19
CA ALA A 65 6.05 4.36 20.00
C ALA A 65 6.58 2.99 19.55
N GLN A 66 5.66 2.14 19.12
CA GLN A 66 5.98 0.84 18.54
C GLN A 66 6.66 1.01 17.19
N LYS A 67 7.80 0.35 17.00
CA LYS A 67 8.52 0.32 15.74
C LYS A 67 7.85 -0.57 14.70
N PHE A 68 7.96 -0.17 13.44
CA PHE A 68 7.62 -1.01 12.31
C PHE A 68 8.55 -0.76 11.12
N THR A 69 8.60 -1.70 10.19
CA THR A 69 9.16 -1.48 8.86
C THR A 69 8.04 -1.34 7.83
N TRP A 70 8.33 -0.62 6.75
CA TRP A 70 7.37 -0.38 5.69
C TRP A 70 8.02 -0.41 4.30
N SER A 71 7.23 -0.78 3.29
CA SER A 71 7.55 -0.63 1.88
C SER A 71 6.32 -0.10 1.12
N LEU A 72 6.59 0.67 0.05
CA LEU A 72 5.56 1.16 -0.86
C LEU A 72 5.99 0.80 -2.29
N GLU A 73 5.30 -0.18 -2.88
CA GLU A 73 5.56 -0.68 -4.23
C GLU A 73 4.33 -0.41 -5.09
N GLY A 74 4.45 0.53 -6.05
CA GLY A 74 3.29 1.02 -6.80
C GLY A 74 2.30 1.73 -5.87
N MET A 75 1.16 1.08 -5.61
CA MET A 75 0.13 1.53 -4.67
C MET A 75 0.00 0.63 -3.45
N GLU A 76 0.84 -0.40 -3.32
CA GLU A 76 0.76 -1.35 -2.22
C GLU A 76 1.68 -0.90 -1.07
N LEU A 77 1.07 -0.56 0.06
CA LEU A 77 1.75 -0.23 1.31
C LEU A 77 1.76 -1.47 2.20
N THR A 78 2.96 -1.99 2.49
CA THR A 78 3.14 -3.09 3.45
C THR A 78 3.74 -2.55 4.74
N LEU A 79 3.14 -2.89 5.89
CA LEU A 79 3.65 -2.58 7.24
C LEU A 79 3.95 -3.87 8.02
N ILE A 80 5.08 -3.92 8.69
CA ILE A 80 5.48 -5.04 9.56
C ILE A 80 5.85 -4.47 10.92
N HIS A 81 4.98 -4.62 11.91
CA HIS A 81 5.24 -4.14 13.27
C HIS A 81 6.22 -5.08 14.00
N GLU A 82 7.18 -4.50 14.71
CA GLU A 82 8.06 -5.25 15.59
C GLU A 82 7.22 -5.83 16.73
N GLN A 83 7.25 -7.16 16.89
CA GLN A 83 6.50 -7.86 17.93
C GLN A 83 7.26 -7.72 19.26
N GLU A 84 6.72 -6.94 20.20
CA GLU A 84 7.16 -6.95 21.59
C GLU A 84 6.46 -8.09 22.36
N MET A 85 6.77 -9.35 22.05
CA MET A 85 6.30 -10.48 22.86
C MET A 85 7.47 -11.40 23.23
N GLN A 86 8.04 -11.07 24.39
CA GLN A 86 8.57 -11.98 25.41
C GLN A 86 9.07 -13.35 24.92
N LYS A 87 10.40 -13.45 24.73
CA LYS A 87 11.19 -14.70 24.81
C LYS A 87 10.87 -15.87 23.85
N VAL A 88 9.96 -15.74 22.89
CA VAL A 88 9.73 -16.78 21.88
C VAL A 88 10.09 -16.26 20.49
N LYS A 89 11.32 -16.58 20.07
CA LYS A 89 11.99 -16.18 18.82
C LYS A 89 11.35 -16.75 17.53
N THR A 90 10.09 -17.18 17.55
CA THR A 90 9.48 -17.96 16.45
C THR A 90 8.13 -17.47 15.94
N THR A 91 7.62 -16.32 16.40
CA THR A 91 6.39 -15.78 15.81
C THR A 91 6.75 -14.98 14.57
N ARG A 92 6.46 -15.52 13.38
CA ARG A 92 6.59 -14.79 12.11
C ARG A 92 5.75 -13.51 12.22
N ALA A 93 6.36 -12.35 12.04
CA ALA A 93 5.62 -11.11 11.94
C ALA A 93 4.63 -11.21 10.77
N ILE A 94 3.37 -10.87 11.02
CA ILE A 94 2.32 -10.91 10.00
C ILE A 94 2.29 -9.51 9.35
N PRO A 95 2.62 -9.39 8.05
CA PRO A 95 2.53 -8.11 7.37
C PRO A 95 1.07 -7.66 7.28
N LYS A 96 0.84 -6.36 7.49
CA LYS A 96 -0.41 -5.68 7.13
C LYS A 96 -0.22 -5.04 5.77
N VAL A 97 -1.02 -5.43 4.78
CA VAL A 97 -0.95 -4.93 3.42
C VAL A 97 -2.15 -4.03 3.16
N TYR A 98 -1.91 -2.89 2.53
CA TYR A 98 -2.92 -1.90 2.19
C TYR A 98 -2.76 -1.41 0.76
N THR A 99 -3.86 -1.03 0.12
CA THR A 99 -3.84 -0.29 -1.14
C THR A 99 -4.00 1.20 -0.88
N ILE A 100 -3.04 2.01 -1.31
CA ILE A 100 -3.13 3.47 -1.33
C ILE A 100 -4.29 3.89 -2.24
N ILE A 101 -5.16 4.75 -1.71
CA ILE A 101 -6.25 5.40 -2.45
C ILE A 101 -5.84 6.83 -2.81
N THR A 102 -5.19 7.54 -1.88
CA THR A 102 -4.74 8.91 -2.07
C THR A 102 -3.47 9.12 -1.26
N LEU A 103 -2.44 9.66 -1.91
CA LEU A 103 -1.23 10.11 -1.25
C LEU A 103 -0.86 11.48 -1.83
N THR A 104 -0.95 12.51 -1.00
CA THR A 104 -0.52 13.88 -1.32
C THR A 104 0.40 14.39 -0.21
N ALA A 105 0.83 15.65 -0.30
CA ALA A 105 1.61 16.29 0.76
C ALA A 105 0.85 16.40 2.10
N GLU A 106 -0.49 16.39 2.08
CA GLU A 106 -1.32 16.67 3.24
C GLU A 106 -2.28 15.54 3.62
N LYS A 107 -2.53 14.60 2.70
CA LYS A 107 -3.55 13.55 2.87
C LYS A 107 -3.01 12.17 2.50
N LEU A 108 -3.25 11.20 3.37
CA LEU A 108 -2.96 9.79 3.17
C LEU A 108 -4.25 9.00 3.39
N GLU A 109 -4.70 8.29 2.37
CA GLU A 109 -5.82 7.35 2.47
C GLU A 109 -5.40 6.02 1.90
N TYR A 110 -5.71 4.95 2.61
CA TYR A 110 -5.51 3.58 2.16
C TYR A 110 -6.65 2.69 2.62
N LYS A 111 -6.74 1.50 2.03
CA LYS A 111 -7.70 0.47 2.42
C LYS A 111 -7.03 -0.87 2.63
N ASP A 112 -7.59 -1.68 3.51
CA ASP A 112 -7.23 -3.10 3.62
C ASP A 112 -7.95 -3.95 2.55
N ASP A 113 -7.63 -5.25 2.54
CA ASP A 113 -8.21 -6.24 1.61
C ASP A 113 -9.72 -6.47 1.84
N PHE A 114 -10.25 -6.05 2.99
CA PHE A 114 -11.68 -6.09 3.30
C PHE A 114 -12.41 -4.80 2.90
N GLY A 115 -11.68 -3.82 2.36
CA GLY A 115 -12.22 -2.54 1.92
C GLY A 115 -12.43 -1.52 3.04
N LYS A 116 -11.97 -1.80 4.27
CA LYS A 116 -11.98 -0.81 5.35
C LYS A 116 -11.00 0.30 4.97
N LYS A 117 -11.45 1.55 5.04
CA LYS A 117 -10.64 2.72 4.73
C LYS A 117 -10.06 3.35 5.98
N PHE A 118 -8.86 3.89 5.83
CA PHE A 118 -8.15 4.67 6.83
C PHE A 118 -7.75 5.99 6.18
N SER A 119 -7.82 7.09 6.94
CA SER A 119 -7.56 8.44 6.44
C SER A 119 -6.76 9.22 7.46
N PHE A 120 -5.66 9.80 7.02
CA PHE A 120 -4.74 10.54 7.86
C PHE A 120 -4.43 11.90 7.24
N THR A 121 -4.15 12.87 8.10
CA THR A 121 -3.62 14.19 7.73
C THR A 121 -2.17 14.32 8.17
N LYS A 122 -1.39 15.07 7.41
CA LYS A 122 0.00 15.38 7.77
C LYS A 122 0.04 16.24 9.04
N GLU A 123 1.02 15.97 9.91
CA GLU A 123 1.37 16.81 11.08
C GLU A 123 2.70 17.54 10.84
#